data_AF-A0A0M8V8W4-F1
#
_entry.id   AF-A0A0M8V8W4-F1
#
_cell.length_a   1.000
_cell.length_b   1.000
_cell.length_c   1.000
_cell.angle_alpha   90.00
_cell.angle_beta   90.00
_cell.angle_gamma   90.00
#
_symmetry.space_group_name_H-M   'P 1'
#
loop_
_entity.id
_entity.type
_entity.pdbx_description
1 polymer ?
#
loop_
_entity_poly.entity_id
_entity_poly.type
_entity_poly.pdbx_seq_one_letter_code
_entity_poly.pdbx_strand_id
1 'polypeptide(L)'
;GGATAGDAGRGTTGGTGATGTTGGSSTGGAATPTPTPTSAPASDPACESTGDGKYNCTVWRTAKSYTASGTEVGVLNSGTNYFYCQQNLGRRETYGKWTNVWWAKTDDDSGNAGVYVSDVYLKGGDNDTPVPGLPVC
;
A
#
# COMPACT_ATOMS: atom_id res chain seq x y z
N GLY A 1 17.65 27.61 -49.57
CA GLY A 1 16.58 27.48 -50.58
C GLY A 1 16.12 26.04 -50.55
N GLY A 2 14.82 25.82 -50.35
CA GLY A 2 14.24 24.47 -50.33
C GLY A 2 13.93 23.95 -51.72
N ALA A 3 13.67 22.64 -51.79
CA ALA A 3 12.80 22.00 -52.77
C ALA A 3 12.26 20.67 -52.20
N THR A 4 10.95 20.69 -51.91
CA THR A 4 9.89 19.67 -52.10
C THR A 4 10.15 18.67 -53.24
N ALA A 5 9.56 17.48 -53.40
CA ALA A 5 8.42 16.71 -52.88
C ALA A 5 8.76 15.21 -53.21
N GLY A 6 8.16 14.15 -52.68
CA GLY A 6 6.74 13.78 -52.73
C GLY A 6 6.60 12.34 -53.27
N ASP A 7 5.47 11.71 -52.94
CA ASP A 7 4.86 10.49 -53.50
C ASP A 7 5.43 9.13 -53.08
N ALA A 8 4.73 8.32 -52.26
CA ALA A 8 3.44 7.63 -52.43
C ALA A 8 3.56 6.30 -53.17
N GLY A 9 3.06 5.23 -52.54
CA GLY A 9 2.87 3.92 -53.18
C GLY A 9 3.07 2.77 -52.18
N ARG A 10 2.03 2.31 -51.46
CA ARG A 10 0.92 1.45 -51.91
C ARG A 10 1.23 -0.04 -51.73
N GLY A 11 0.54 -0.62 -50.75
CA GLY A 11 0.08 -2.02 -50.74
C GLY A 11 1.16 -3.09 -50.65
N THR A 12 0.88 -4.34 -50.33
CA THR A 12 -0.35 -5.03 -49.96
C THR A 12 0.09 -6.44 -49.60
N THR A 13 -0.61 -7.08 -48.68
CA THR A 13 -0.85 -8.54 -48.71
C THR A 13 0.30 -9.47 -48.37
N GLY A 14 0.20 -10.04 -47.17
CA GLY A 14 -0.14 -11.46 -46.96
C GLY A 14 0.72 -12.52 -47.65
N GLY A 15 1.22 -13.46 -46.84
CA GLY A 15 1.86 -14.65 -47.38
C GLY A 15 2.42 -15.60 -46.33
N THR A 16 1.52 -16.34 -45.70
CA THR A 16 1.76 -17.66 -45.07
C THR A 16 2.69 -18.55 -45.88
N GLY A 17 3.51 -19.38 -45.22
CA GLY A 17 3.91 -20.67 -45.78
C GLY A 17 5.36 -21.10 -45.57
N ALA A 18 5.59 -21.75 -44.43
CA ALA A 18 6.21 -23.08 -44.30
C ALA A 18 7.56 -23.43 -44.97
N THR A 19 8.40 -24.00 -44.08
CA THR A 19 9.28 -25.18 -44.24
C THR A 19 10.61 -25.06 -44.98
N GLY A 20 11.68 -25.41 -44.25
CA GLY A 20 13.03 -25.65 -44.78
C GLY A 20 13.99 -26.10 -43.67
N THR A 21 13.87 -27.37 -43.28
CA THR A 21 14.72 -28.13 -42.34
C THR A 21 16.20 -28.11 -42.76
N THR A 22 17.16 -28.08 -41.80
CA THR A 22 18.26 -29.08 -41.64
C THR A 22 19.34 -28.64 -40.63
N GLY A 23 19.61 -29.53 -39.66
CA GLY A 23 20.90 -29.68 -38.94
C GLY A 23 20.98 -28.91 -37.62
N GLY A 24 21.33 -29.48 -36.48
CA GLY A 24 21.80 -30.80 -36.10
C GLY A 24 22.30 -30.71 -34.65
N SER A 25 21.94 -31.71 -33.84
CA SER A 25 22.27 -32.00 -32.44
C SER A 25 23.40 -31.25 -31.73
N SER A 26 23.15 -30.85 -30.47
CA SER A 26 23.92 -31.29 -29.27
C SER A 26 23.35 -30.72 -27.95
N THR A 27 22.88 -31.65 -27.10
CA THR A 27 23.14 -31.72 -25.64
C THR A 27 22.84 -30.53 -24.73
N GLY A 28 21.77 -30.67 -23.93
CA GLY A 28 21.77 -30.45 -22.48
C GLY A 28 22.12 -29.06 -21.95
N GLY A 29 21.09 -28.28 -21.64
CA GLY A 29 21.18 -27.12 -20.77
C GLY A 29 19.84 -26.88 -20.11
N ALA A 30 19.65 -27.42 -18.91
CA ALA A 30 18.47 -27.18 -18.10
C ALA A 30 18.28 -25.68 -17.91
N ALA A 31 17.14 -25.15 -18.37
CA ALA A 31 16.73 -23.79 -18.04
C ALA A 31 16.51 -23.74 -16.53
N THR A 32 17.46 -23.13 -15.82
CA THR A 32 17.29 -22.77 -14.42
C THR A 32 16.03 -21.92 -14.31
N PRO A 33 15.00 -22.31 -13.54
CA PRO A 33 13.92 -21.40 -13.25
C PRO A 33 14.51 -20.23 -12.46
N THR A 34 14.46 -19.04 -13.02
CA THR A 34 14.68 -17.80 -12.28
C THR A 34 13.75 -17.84 -11.06
N PRO A 35 14.25 -17.68 -9.83
CA PRO A 35 13.36 -17.57 -8.68
C PRO A 35 12.51 -16.33 -8.88
N THR A 36 11.21 -16.51 -9.09
CA THR A 36 10.22 -15.48 -8.78
C THR A 36 10.50 -14.99 -7.36
N PRO A 37 10.46 -13.69 -7.06
CA PRO A 37 10.46 -13.26 -5.68
C PRO A 37 9.25 -13.92 -5.02
N THR A 38 9.50 -14.89 -4.17
CA THR A 38 8.51 -15.40 -3.22
C THR A 38 8.13 -14.17 -2.40
N SER A 39 6.98 -13.57 -2.70
CA SER A 39 6.32 -12.68 -1.75
C SER A 39 6.24 -13.48 -0.47
N ALA A 40 7.01 -13.05 0.55
CA ALA A 40 6.81 -13.51 1.90
C ALA A 40 5.30 -13.45 2.18
N PRO A 41 4.71 -14.41 2.90
CA PRO A 41 3.31 -14.32 3.26
C PRO A 41 3.11 -12.95 3.90
N ALA A 42 2.33 -12.09 3.26
CA ALA A 42 2.00 -10.80 3.82
C ALA A 42 1.36 -11.10 5.17
N SER A 43 1.92 -10.53 6.24
CA SER A 43 1.33 -10.60 7.56
C SER A 43 -0.16 -10.24 7.44
N ASP A 44 -1.03 -10.98 8.13
CA ASP A 44 -2.46 -10.73 8.08
C ASP A 44 -2.73 -9.23 8.31
N PRO A 45 -3.59 -8.61 7.48
CA PRO A 45 -3.85 -7.18 7.60
C PRO A 45 -4.40 -6.88 8.99
N ALA A 46 -3.79 -5.90 9.64
CA ALA A 46 -4.19 -5.46 10.97
C ALA A 46 -5.48 -4.63 10.95
N CYS A 47 -5.74 -4.00 9.81
CA CYS A 47 -6.96 -3.26 9.51
C CYS A 47 -7.60 -3.79 8.22
N GLU A 48 -8.94 -3.84 8.21
CA GLU A 48 -9.72 -4.40 7.11
C GLU A 48 -10.52 -3.31 6.40
N SER A 49 -10.49 -3.27 5.07
CA SER A 49 -11.30 -2.33 4.30
C SER A 49 -12.79 -2.63 4.46
N THR A 50 -13.58 -1.60 4.77
CA THR A 50 -15.05 -1.68 4.82
C THR A 50 -15.72 -1.11 3.58
N GLY A 51 -14.94 -0.63 2.60
CA GLY A 51 -15.43 0.21 1.51
C GLY A 51 -15.45 1.71 1.86
N ASP A 52 -15.75 2.54 0.86
CA ASP A 52 -15.86 4.01 0.99
C ASP A 52 -14.63 4.73 1.58
N GLY A 53 -13.44 4.15 1.38
CA GLY A 53 -12.19 4.69 1.91
C GLY A 53 -12.05 4.56 3.43
N LYS A 54 -12.81 3.64 4.05
CA LYS A 54 -12.76 3.35 5.48
C LYS A 54 -12.18 1.96 5.74
N TYR A 55 -11.46 1.86 6.84
CA TYR A 55 -10.75 0.66 7.28
C TYR A 55 -11.01 0.43 8.77
N ASN A 56 -11.55 -0.73 9.12
CA ASN A 56 -11.77 -1.11 10.50
C ASN A 56 -10.47 -1.64 11.12
N CYS A 57 -9.98 -0.95 12.15
CA CYS A 57 -8.84 -1.37 12.94
C CYS A 57 -9.29 -1.67 14.38
N THR A 58 -8.62 -2.60 15.05
CA THR A 58 -8.86 -2.85 16.48
C THR A 58 -7.99 -1.94 17.32
N VAL A 59 -8.62 -1.02 18.06
CA VAL A 59 -8.01 -0.18 19.08
C VAL A 59 -7.96 -0.97 20.39
N TRP A 60 -6.78 -1.33 20.89
CA TRP A 60 -6.65 -2.21 22.06
C TRP A 60 -6.91 -1.50 23.41
N ARG A 61 -6.90 -0.16 23.41
CA ARG A 61 -7.20 0.68 24.57
C ARG A 61 -7.69 2.06 24.13
N THR A 62 -8.57 2.68 24.92
CA THR A 62 -8.96 4.08 24.72
C THR A 62 -7.73 4.96 24.52
N ALA A 63 -7.74 5.71 23.42
CA ALA A 63 -6.64 6.55 22.97
C ALA A 63 -7.07 8.00 22.94
N LYS A 64 -6.11 8.90 23.12
CA LYS A 64 -6.31 10.34 22.89
C LYS A 64 -6.31 10.62 21.39
N SER A 65 -7.20 11.50 20.96
CA SER A 65 -7.22 12.03 19.60
C SER A 65 -6.57 13.42 19.57
N TYR A 66 -5.91 13.70 18.46
CA TYR A 66 -5.14 14.92 18.27
C TYR A 66 -5.43 15.54 16.91
N THR A 67 -5.33 16.86 16.81
CA THR A 67 -5.28 17.53 15.51
C THR A 67 -4.01 17.15 14.73
N ALA A 68 -3.97 17.51 13.44
CA ALA A 68 -2.75 17.40 12.64
C ALA A 68 -1.56 18.15 13.28
N SER A 69 -1.81 19.28 13.95
CA SER A 69 -0.79 20.06 14.67
C SER A 69 -0.35 19.46 16.02
N GLY A 70 -1.05 18.43 16.53
CA GLY A 70 -0.69 17.74 17.78
C GLY A 70 -1.38 18.28 19.03
N THR A 71 -2.45 19.05 18.85
CA THR A 71 -3.31 19.48 19.97
C THR A 71 -4.27 18.36 20.33
N GLU A 72 -4.28 17.92 21.60
CA GLU A 72 -5.26 16.96 22.10
C GLU A 72 -6.66 17.59 22.04
N VAL A 73 -7.62 16.87 21.46
CA VAL A 73 -8.99 17.39 21.22
C VAL A 73 -10.10 16.44 21.66
N GLY A 74 -9.78 15.19 21.96
CA GLY A 74 -10.78 14.21 22.35
C GLY A 74 -10.20 12.83 22.62
N VAL A 75 -11.08 11.84 22.52
CA VAL A 75 -10.76 10.43 22.77
C VAL A 75 -11.44 9.52 21.75
N LEU A 76 -10.76 8.43 21.42
CA LEU A 76 -11.31 7.28 20.70
C LEU A 76 -11.33 6.08 21.64
N ASN A 77 -12.49 5.46 21.80
CA ASN A 77 -12.67 4.32 22.68
C ASN A 77 -12.00 3.06 22.13
N SER A 78 -11.67 2.14 23.02
CA SER A 78 -11.19 0.81 22.61
C SER A 78 -12.27 0.03 21.86
N GLY A 79 -11.85 -0.86 20.96
CA GLY A 79 -12.74 -1.69 20.16
C GLY A 79 -12.44 -1.56 18.67
N THR A 80 -13.35 -2.02 17.84
CA THR A 80 -13.26 -1.86 16.38
C THR A 80 -13.72 -0.45 16.02
N ASN A 81 -12.80 0.34 15.48
CA ASN A 81 -13.08 1.69 15.02
C ASN A 81 -12.66 1.82 13.55
N TYR A 82 -13.31 2.73 12.83
CA TYR A 82 -12.95 3.02 11.44
C TYR A 82 -11.85 4.08 11.38
N PHE A 83 -11.00 3.95 10.39
CA PHE A 83 -9.94 4.88 10.06
C PHE A 83 -9.94 5.12 8.55
N TYR A 84 -9.40 6.24 8.12
CA TYR A 84 -9.34 6.62 6.70
C TYR A 84 -8.00 6.23 6.08
N CYS A 85 -6.94 6.67 6.73
CA CYS A 85 -5.56 6.47 6.29
C CYS A 85 -4.64 6.75 7.49
N GLN A 86 -3.34 6.55 7.32
CA GLN A 86 -2.31 6.86 8.31
C GLN A 86 -1.24 7.77 7.73
N GLN A 87 -0.59 8.55 8.59
CA GLN A 87 0.46 9.47 8.18
C GLN A 87 1.56 9.52 9.23
N ASN A 88 2.80 9.59 8.78
CA ASN A 88 3.92 9.95 9.64
C ASN A 88 3.89 11.46 9.91
N LEU A 89 3.49 11.85 11.11
CA LEU A 89 3.43 13.26 11.53
C LEU A 89 4.73 13.74 12.18
N GLY A 90 5.76 12.90 12.24
CA GLY A 90 7.06 13.21 12.83
C GLY A 90 7.07 13.35 14.37
N ARG A 91 5.89 13.38 15.00
CA ARG A 91 5.74 13.35 16.46
C ARG A 91 5.62 11.91 16.95
N ARG A 92 6.34 11.59 18.02
CA ARG A 92 6.36 10.25 18.63
C ARG A 92 5.38 10.17 19.79
N GLU A 93 4.58 9.11 19.81
CA GLU A 93 3.81 8.68 20.98
C GLU A 93 4.51 7.47 21.60
N THR A 94 4.42 7.31 22.93
CA THR A 94 4.97 6.16 23.62
C THR A 94 4.01 5.67 24.70
N TYR A 95 3.68 4.39 24.64
CA TYR A 95 2.90 3.71 25.66
C TYR A 95 3.61 2.45 26.16
N GLY A 96 4.13 2.50 27.37
CA GLY A 96 4.91 1.40 27.94
C GLY A 96 6.15 1.11 27.09
N LYS A 97 6.16 -0.05 26.43
CA LYS A 97 7.25 -0.48 25.53
C LYS A 97 7.02 -0.17 24.05
N TRP A 98 5.84 0.34 23.71
CA TRP A 98 5.41 0.59 22.34
C TRP A 98 5.65 2.05 22.00
N THR A 99 6.23 2.31 20.83
CA THR A 99 6.51 3.64 20.30
C THR A 99 6.05 3.71 18.86
N ASN A 100 5.43 4.81 18.46
CA ASN A 100 5.14 5.02 17.04
C ASN A 100 5.15 6.52 16.69
N VAL A 101 5.60 6.81 15.46
CA VAL A 101 5.55 8.12 14.80
C VAL A 101 4.43 8.21 13.76
N TRP A 102 3.77 7.08 13.49
CA TRP A 102 2.62 6.97 12.61
C TRP A 102 1.33 7.22 13.37
N TRP A 103 0.41 7.89 12.67
CA TRP A 103 -0.86 8.35 13.19
C TRP A 103 -1.98 8.05 12.21
N ALA A 104 -2.95 7.27 12.67
CA ALA A 104 -4.16 6.93 11.93
C ALA A 104 -5.20 8.05 12.04
N LYS A 105 -5.68 8.51 10.89
CA LYS A 105 -6.73 9.52 10.76
C LYS A 105 -8.11 8.89 10.92
N THR A 106 -8.96 9.48 11.75
CA THR A 106 -10.30 9.01 12.08
C THR A 106 -11.18 10.18 12.53
N ASP A 107 -12.45 9.89 12.81
CA ASP A 107 -13.33 10.76 13.57
C ASP A 107 -13.52 10.13 14.96
N ASP A 108 -13.36 10.92 16.02
CA ASP A 108 -13.34 10.40 17.37
C ASP A 108 -14.73 10.33 18.02
N ASP A 109 -14.80 9.71 19.20
CA ASP A 109 -16.05 9.57 19.96
C ASP A 109 -16.45 10.86 20.70
N SER A 110 -15.63 11.91 20.60
CA SER A 110 -15.89 13.23 21.18
C SER A 110 -16.60 14.17 20.18
N GLY A 111 -16.85 13.70 18.95
CA GLY A 111 -17.51 14.46 17.90
C GLY A 111 -16.55 15.27 17.01
N ASN A 112 -15.25 15.05 17.11
CA ASN A 112 -14.27 15.67 16.22
C ASN A 112 -14.04 14.82 14.98
N ALA A 113 -13.95 15.45 13.82
CA ALA A 113 -13.65 14.79 12.55
C ALA A 113 -12.23 15.09 12.05
N GLY A 114 -11.64 14.13 11.32
CA GLY A 114 -10.32 14.29 10.72
C GLY A 114 -9.19 14.45 11.74
N VAL A 115 -9.35 13.84 12.91
CA VAL A 115 -8.35 13.80 13.98
C VAL A 115 -7.47 12.56 13.84
N TYR A 116 -6.42 12.51 14.64
CA TYR A 116 -5.37 11.52 14.55
C TYR A 116 -5.20 10.80 15.88
N VAL A 117 -5.13 9.48 15.84
CA VAL A 117 -4.80 8.60 16.96
C VAL A 117 -3.48 7.93 16.65
N SER A 118 -2.62 7.79 17.66
CA SER A 118 -1.33 7.11 17.45
C SER A 118 -1.54 5.61 17.18
N ASP A 119 -0.78 5.10 16.21
CA ASP A 119 -0.78 3.69 15.83
C ASP A 119 -0.30 2.76 16.96
N VAL A 120 0.34 3.30 18.00
CA VAL A 120 0.63 2.59 19.26
C VAL A 120 -0.63 1.92 19.85
N TYR A 121 -1.81 2.50 19.61
CA TYR A 121 -3.07 2.00 20.13
C TYR A 121 -3.80 1.03 19.19
N LEU A 122 -3.27 0.79 17.99
CA LEU A 122 -3.82 -0.16 17.02
C LEU A 122 -3.17 -1.53 17.19
N LYS A 123 -3.97 -2.59 17.15
CA LYS A 123 -3.45 -3.96 17.12
C LYS A 123 -2.82 -4.25 15.76
N GLY A 124 -1.80 -5.12 15.75
CA GLY A 124 -1.18 -5.62 14.53
C GLY A 124 -0.16 -4.68 13.88
N GLY A 125 0.09 -3.50 14.46
CA GLY A 125 1.21 -2.64 14.08
C GLY A 125 2.50 -2.97 14.85
N ASP A 126 3.63 -2.55 14.28
CA ASP A 126 4.96 -2.60 14.89
C ASP A 126 5.45 -1.18 15.27
N ASN A 127 6.53 -1.12 16.06
CA ASN A 127 7.09 0.14 16.52
C ASN A 127 7.64 0.99 15.37
N ASP A 128 7.30 2.29 15.36
CA ASP A 128 7.74 3.29 14.38
C ASP A 128 7.47 2.89 12.89
N THR A 129 6.51 2.00 12.66
CA THR A 129 6.09 1.53 11.33
C THR A 129 4.59 1.74 11.10
N PRO A 130 4.15 1.87 9.83
CA PRO A 130 2.74 1.96 9.52
C PRO A 130 2.00 0.65 9.82
N VAL A 131 0.73 0.75 10.22
CA VAL A 131 -0.12 -0.42 10.48
C VAL A 131 -0.49 -1.13 9.18
N PRO A 132 -0.27 -2.46 9.05
CA PRO A 132 -0.67 -3.22 7.86
C PRO A 132 -2.17 -3.13 7.58
N GLY A 133 -2.56 -2.89 6.33
CA GLY A 133 -3.97 -2.83 5.91
C GLY A 133 -4.62 -1.45 5.99
N LEU A 134 -3.97 -0.45 6.61
CA LEU A 134 -4.40 0.95 6.55
C LEU A 134 -3.56 1.71 5.50
N PRO A 135 -4.15 2.40 4.50
CA PRO A 135 -3.36 3.10 3.49
C PRO A 135 -2.71 4.37 4.06
N VAL A 136 -1.64 4.82 3.42
CA VAL A 136 -0.97 6.08 3.77
C VAL A 136 -1.73 7.27 3.15
N CYS A 137 -1.92 8.33 3.93
CA CYS A 137 -2.29 9.65 3.44
C CYS A 137 -1.02 10.30 2.80
#